data_AF-A0A433D1S7-F1
#
_entry.id   AF-A0A433D1S7-F1
#
_cell.length_a   1.000
_cell.length_b   1.000
_cell.length_c   1.000
_cell.angle_alpha   90.00
_cell.angle_beta   90.00
_cell.angle_gamma   90.00
#
_symmetry.space_group_name_H-M   'P 1'
#
loop_
_entity.id
_entity.type
_entity.pdbx_description
1 polymer ?
#
loop_
_entity_poly.entity_id
_entity_poly.type
_entity_poly.pdbx_seq_one_letter_code
_entity_poly.pdbx_strand_id
1 'polypeptide(L)'
;MDQFSCSCFLFLFPSCCLASPLPPSLRPCRFTSSQASSDLWRDLHRGSSCQGNRVGIDWDLVVARVTLPLSFKLSTPYSTTVARTILPAATSIRHTFHTSPTSLDASVPNHHFDTYKFVQKLENDGFTREQAEAILDSLSEVINESMANLTKNMVTKAEQEKTVYTYKVDFAQLKSEIQLLGKNDFTVMKTEHDRLQAEIEKLRQKLREEITRTQAGVRLDLNLEKGRIRDEASAQELKIRETDTRIESEIAGLRTQMEAIKFQILQYMIGTITGAGALILAYLRMFR
;
A
#
# COMPACT_ATOMS: atom_id res chain seq x y z
N MET A 1 25.89 -15.15 -33.08
CA MET A 1 25.66 -13.75 -32.68
C MET A 1 24.53 -13.77 -31.67
N ASP A 2 24.66 -13.67 -30.36
CA ASP A 2 25.74 -13.60 -29.35
C ASP A 2 25.01 -14.00 -28.04
N GLN A 3 25.47 -14.95 -27.24
CA GLN A 3 26.42 -14.80 -26.12
C GLN A 3 25.83 -14.10 -24.87
N PHE A 4 26.14 -14.68 -23.69
CA PHE A 4 25.91 -14.24 -22.29
C PHE A 4 24.55 -14.55 -21.64
N SER A 5 24.45 -15.05 -20.40
CA SER A 5 25.45 -15.59 -19.47
C SER A 5 24.72 -16.40 -18.40
N CYS A 6 25.22 -17.60 -18.16
CA CYS A 6 25.01 -18.34 -16.93
C CYS A 6 25.70 -17.58 -15.79
N SER A 7 25.03 -17.36 -14.66
CA SER A 7 25.68 -16.96 -13.41
C SER A 7 25.09 -17.75 -12.26
N CYS A 8 25.88 -18.73 -11.84
CA CYS A 8 25.83 -19.38 -10.54
C CYS A 8 25.84 -18.34 -9.41
N PHE A 9 24.98 -18.51 -8.42
CA PHE A 9 25.34 -18.23 -7.04
C PHE A 9 24.88 -19.41 -6.18
N LEU A 10 25.87 -20.24 -5.83
CA LEU A 10 25.83 -21.30 -4.83
C LEU A 10 25.93 -20.68 -3.43
N PHE A 11 25.56 -21.51 -2.44
CA PHE A 11 25.69 -21.37 -0.97
C PHE A 11 24.54 -20.58 -0.29
N LEU A 12 23.83 -21.08 0.73
CA LEU A 12 24.15 -22.01 1.82
C LEU A 12 22.80 -22.62 2.32
N PHE A 13 22.67 -23.95 2.48
CA PHE A 13 21.96 -24.62 3.60
C PHE A 13 22.13 -26.15 3.47
N PRO A 14 22.58 -26.86 4.52
CA PRO A 14 22.93 -28.28 4.43
C PRO A 14 21.72 -29.21 4.66
N SER A 15 21.71 -30.27 3.87
CA SER A 15 21.50 -31.67 4.27
C SER A 15 20.41 -31.99 5.30
N CYS A 16 19.31 -32.57 4.80
CA CYS A 16 18.77 -33.80 5.37
C CYS A 16 18.04 -34.59 4.27
N CYS A 17 18.74 -35.59 3.73
CA CYS A 17 18.18 -36.68 2.95
C CYS A 17 17.51 -37.68 3.90
N LEU A 18 16.28 -38.10 3.61
CA LEU A 18 15.83 -39.45 3.93
C LEU A 18 14.91 -39.97 2.81
N ALA A 19 15.45 -40.97 2.09
CA ALA A 19 14.84 -42.01 1.25
C ALA A 19 13.52 -42.58 1.86
N SER A 20 12.49 -43.11 1.19
CA SER A 20 12.17 -43.62 -0.17
C SER A 20 10.63 -43.88 -0.20
N PRO A 21 10.04 -44.72 -1.09
CA PRO A 21 9.77 -44.55 -2.52
C PRO A 21 8.25 -44.53 -2.86
N LEU A 22 7.90 -43.99 -4.04
CA LEU A 22 6.58 -44.13 -4.67
C LEU A 22 6.28 -45.57 -5.10
N PRO A 23 4.99 -45.90 -5.33
CA PRO A 23 4.59 -46.60 -6.54
C PRO A 23 3.60 -45.79 -7.41
N PRO A 24 3.51 -46.08 -8.73
CA PRO A 24 2.85 -45.23 -9.70
C PRO A 24 1.44 -45.73 -10.04
N SER A 25 0.45 -44.85 -10.10
CA SER A 25 -0.65 -45.02 -11.06
C SER A 25 -1.48 -43.74 -11.24
N LEU A 26 -1.77 -43.47 -12.52
CA LEU A 26 -2.84 -42.64 -13.08
C LEU A 26 -2.57 -41.16 -13.41
N ARG A 27 -3.01 -40.85 -14.63
CA ARG A 27 -2.80 -39.68 -15.49
C ARG A 27 -3.45 -38.38 -14.97
N PRO A 28 -3.09 -37.20 -15.53
CA PRO A 28 -3.49 -35.91 -14.98
C PRO A 28 -4.95 -35.57 -15.31
N CYS A 29 -5.81 -35.51 -14.29
CA CYS A 29 -7.11 -34.84 -14.39
C CYS A 29 -6.91 -33.34 -14.17
N ARG A 30 -7.05 -32.58 -15.26
CA ARG A 30 -7.24 -31.13 -15.28
C ARG A 30 -8.55 -30.81 -14.56
N PHE A 31 -8.52 -30.13 -13.42
CA PHE A 31 -9.71 -29.52 -12.83
C PHE A 31 -9.46 -28.07 -12.45
N THR A 32 -10.38 -27.25 -12.94
CA THR A 32 -10.49 -25.80 -12.79
C THR A 32 -10.96 -25.43 -11.38
N SER A 33 -10.57 -24.23 -10.95
CA SER A 33 -11.00 -23.58 -9.71
C SER A 33 -12.53 -23.46 -9.61
N SER A 34 -13.16 -24.33 -8.83
CA SER A 34 -14.45 -24.12 -8.14
C SER A 34 -15.01 -25.49 -7.77
N GLN A 35 -14.58 -26.05 -6.63
CA GLN A 35 -15.38 -26.92 -5.74
C GLN A 35 -14.47 -27.41 -4.60
N ALA A 36 -14.26 -26.58 -3.57
CA ALA A 36 -13.56 -26.99 -2.35
C ALA A 36 -14.21 -26.26 -1.17
N SER A 37 -15.48 -26.54 -0.93
CA SER A 37 -16.22 -25.96 0.21
C SER A 37 -17.25 -26.90 0.83
N SER A 38 -17.22 -28.21 0.53
CA SER A 38 -18.22 -29.15 1.06
C SER A 38 -17.66 -30.42 1.71
N ASP A 39 -16.35 -30.64 1.74
CA ASP A 39 -15.77 -31.86 2.31
C ASP A 39 -15.06 -31.65 3.66
N LEU A 40 -14.94 -30.40 4.14
CA LEU A 40 -14.42 -30.10 5.48
C LEU A 40 -15.48 -30.28 6.60
N TRP A 41 -16.75 -30.48 6.23
CA TRP A 41 -17.87 -30.61 7.17
C TRP A 41 -18.26 -32.06 7.50
N ARG A 42 -17.60 -33.06 6.90
CA ARG A 42 -17.92 -34.48 7.10
C ARG A 42 -16.97 -35.24 8.04
N ASP A 43 -15.87 -34.62 8.45
CA ASP A 43 -14.90 -35.18 9.40
C ASP A 43 -15.11 -34.74 10.85
N LEU A 44 -16.10 -33.88 11.13
CA LEU A 44 -16.38 -33.41 12.49
C LEU A 44 -17.20 -34.38 13.36
N HIS A 45 -17.54 -35.58 12.87
CA HIS A 45 -18.45 -36.51 13.58
C HIS A 45 -17.95 -37.95 13.73
N ARG A 46 -16.65 -38.22 13.59
CA ARG A 46 -16.12 -39.58 13.80
C ARG A 46 -14.80 -39.56 14.56
N GLY A 47 -14.88 -39.59 15.90
CA GLY A 47 -13.73 -39.94 16.73
C GLY A 47 -13.68 -39.30 18.12
N SER A 48 -14.69 -39.52 18.96
CA SER A 48 -14.58 -39.24 20.39
C SER A 48 -15.17 -40.41 21.17
N SER A 49 -14.35 -41.44 21.41
CA SER A 49 -14.61 -42.39 22.49
C SER A 49 -13.88 -41.86 23.74
N CYS A 50 -14.61 -41.82 24.84
CA CYS A 50 -14.30 -41.14 26.08
C CYS A 50 -13.07 -41.70 26.81
N GLN A 51 -12.22 -40.83 27.36
CA GLN A 51 -11.61 -41.10 28.67
C GLN A 51 -11.33 -39.81 29.46
N GLY A 52 -12.12 -39.65 30.54
CA GLY A 52 -11.80 -39.07 31.84
C GLY A 52 -10.92 -37.80 31.97
N ASN A 53 -11.57 -36.73 32.43
CA ASN A 53 -11.07 -35.72 33.38
C ASN A 53 -9.67 -35.11 33.18
N ARG A 54 -9.63 -33.96 32.48
CA ARG A 54 -9.08 -32.69 33.01
C ARG A 54 -9.39 -31.58 32.00
N VAL A 55 -10.29 -30.64 32.32
CA VAL A 55 -10.43 -29.40 31.54
C VAL A 55 -9.34 -28.44 32.02
N GLY A 56 -8.11 -28.71 31.61
CA GLY A 56 -7.02 -27.74 31.67
C GLY A 56 -7.01 -26.99 30.35
N ILE A 57 -7.31 -25.69 30.38
CA ILE A 57 -7.05 -24.83 29.22
C ILE A 57 -5.53 -24.85 29.02
N ASP A 58 -5.08 -25.42 27.91
CA ASP A 58 -3.67 -25.42 27.53
C ASP A 58 -3.27 -23.99 27.14
N TRP A 59 -2.78 -23.24 28.14
CA TRP A 59 -2.30 -21.88 27.99
C TRP A 59 -1.03 -21.80 27.14
N ASP A 60 -0.31 -22.90 26.92
CA ASP A 60 0.86 -22.91 26.04
C ASP A 60 0.42 -22.91 24.57
N LEU A 61 -0.73 -23.53 24.23
CA LEU A 61 -1.36 -23.42 22.91
C LEU A 61 -1.94 -22.01 22.64
N VAL A 62 -2.46 -21.34 23.67
CA VAL A 62 -2.96 -19.95 23.59
C VAL A 62 -1.82 -18.96 23.41
N VAL A 63 -0.72 -19.11 24.18
CA VAL A 63 0.46 -18.25 24.04
C VAL A 63 1.19 -18.51 22.73
N ALA A 64 1.25 -19.76 22.24
CA ALA A 64 1.80 -20.07 20.92
C ALA A 64 0.98 -19.45 19.76
N ARG A 65 -0.34 -19.30 19.90
CA ARG A 65 -1.17 -18.56 18.93
C ARG A 65 -0.99 -17.04 18.99
N VAL A 66 -0.63 -16.48 20.14
CA VAL A 66 -0.32 -15.03 20.29
C VAL A 66 1.13 -14.71 19.88
N THR A 67 2.01 -15.71 19.86
CA THR A 67 3.43 -15.59 19.45
C THR A 67 3.66 -16.07 18.01
N LEU A 68 2.69 -15.89 17.12
CA LEU A 68 2.95 -15.92 15.69
C LEU A 68 3.26 -14.48 15.27
N PRO A 69 4.33 -14.23 14.50
CA PRO A 69 4.49 -12.92 13.91
C PRO A 69 3.26 -12.71 13.02
N LEU A 70 2.42 -11.73 13.37
CA LEU A 70 1.52 -11.12 12.41
C LEU A 70 2.40 -10.46 11.34
N SER A 71 2.96 -11.27 10.45
CA SER A 71 3.23 -10.87 9.09
C SER A 71 1.86 -10.73 8.44
N PHE A 72 1.19 -9.63 8.79
CA PHE A 72 0.07 -9.13 8.03
C PHE A 72 0.66 -8.73 6.68
N LYS A 73 0.73 -9.69 5.75
CA LYS A 73 0.87 -9.39 4.33
C LYS A 73 -0.41 -8.65 3.97
N LEU A 74 -0.34 -7.32 4.10
CA LEU A 74 -1.30 -6.44 3.47
C LEU A 74 -1.09 -6.61 1.97
N SER A 75 -1.86 -7.53 1.40
CA SER A 75 -2.11 -7.63 -0.03
C SER A 75 -2.92 -6.41 -0.44
N THR A 76 -2.23 -5.28 -0.64
CA THR A 76 -2.67 -4.26 -1.57
C THR A 76 -1.72 -4.34 -2.77
N PRO A 77 -2.19 -4.76 -3.95
CA PRO A 77 -1.48 -4.47 -5.18
C PRO A 77 -1.80 -3.01 -5.52
N TYR A 78 -1.29 -2.05 -4.75
CA TYR A 78 -0.96 -0.77 -5.36
C TYR A 78 0.37 -1.00 -6.07
N SER A 79 0.24 -1.63 -7.23
CA SER A 79 1.28 -1.62 -8.25
C SER A 79 1.39 -0.19 -8.74
N THR A 80 2.02 0.68 -7.95
CA THR A 80 2.71 1.82 -8.52
C THR A 80 3.98 1.24 -9.13
N THR A 81 3.79 0.53 -10.24
CA THR A 81 4.75 0.53 -11.31
C THR A 81 4.90 2.01 -11.64
N VAL A 82 5.84 2.68 -10.97
CA VAL A 82 6.42 3.91 -11.49
C VAL A 82 7.17 3.44 -12.73
N ALA A 83 6.39 3.24 -13.80
CA ALA A 83 6.88 3.05 -15.13
C ALA A 83 7.78 4.24 -15.34
N ARG A 84 9.06 3.92 -15.38
CA ARG A 84 10.18 4.82 -15.57
C ARG A 84 10.14 5.26 -17.02
N THR A 85 9.10 6.01 -17.42
CA THR A 85 8.94 6.52 -18.78
C THR A 85 7.92 7.66 -18.81
N ILE A 86 8.17 8.70 -18.03
CA ILE A 86 7.91 10.04 -18.56
C ILE A 86 9.26 10.73 -18.50
N LEU A 87 10.11 10.39 -19.49
CA LEU A 87 10.87 11.42 -20.17
C LEU A 87 9.91 12.62 -20.26
N PRO A 88 10.29 13.84 -19.87
CA PRO A 88 9.65 14.95 -20.55
C PRO A 88 9.97 14.66 -22.01
N ALA A 89 8.96 14.22 -22.76
CA ALA A 89 8.85 14.69 -24.11
C ALA A 89 8.86 16.21 -23.92
N ALA A 90 10.06 16.78 -23.88
CA ALA A 90 10.39 17.83 -24.80
C ALA A 90 9.99 17.24 -26.16
N THR A 91 8.69 17.27 -26.45
CA THR A 91 8.20 17.80 -27.69
C THR A 91 8.88 19.15 -27.74
N SER A 92 10.15 19.12 -28.18
CA SER A 92 10.69 20.16 -29.01
C SER A 92 9.70 20.16 -30.15
N ILE A 93 8.62 20.91 -29.94
CA ILE A 93 7.85 21.46 -31.01
C ILE A 93 8.88 22.37 -31.66
N ARG A 94 9.75 21.75 -32.47
CA ARG A 94 10.40 22.39 -33.59
C ARG A 94 9.23 22.69 -34.51
N HIS A 95 8.46 23.72 -34.17
CA HIS A 95 7.93 24.58 -35.19
C HIS A 95 9.19 25.12 -35.85
N THR A 96 9.64 24.39 -36.88
CA THR A 96 10.37 24.97 -37.99
C THR A 96 9.43 26.04 -38.51
N PHE A 97 9.55 27.24 -37.94
CA PHE A 97 9.11 28.45 -38.61
C PHE A 97 9.90 28.45 -39.91
N HIS A 98 9.25 27.96 -40.96
CA HIS A 98 9.65 28.20 -42.33
C HIS A 98 9.59 29.71 -42.51
N THR A 99 10.66 30.38 -42.07
CA THR A 99 11.04 31.65 -42.63
C THR A 99 11.55 31.31 -44.01
N SER A 100 10.62 31.13 -44.95
CA SER A 100 10.96 31.26 -46.36
C SER A 100 11.63 32.64 -46.46
N PRO A 101 12.92 32.72 -46.78
CA PRO A 101 13.47 33.99 -47.17
C PRO A 101 12.82 34.23 -48.52
N THR A 102 11.70 34.94 -48.53
CA THR A 102 11.18 35.48 -49.78
C THR A 102 12.25 36.47 -50.20
N SER A 103 13.21 35.98 -50.99
CA SER A 103 14.14 36.76 -51.75
C SER A 103 13.31 37.54 -52.75
N LEU A 104 12.68 38.60 -52.28
CA LEU A 104 12.32 39.74 -53.10
C LEU A 104 13.63 40.46 -53.39
N ASP A 105 14.45 39.81 -54.22
CA ASP A 105 15.25 40.49 -55.21
C ASP A 105 14.33 40.85 -56.38
N ALA A 106 13.18 41.45 -56.06
CA ALA A 106 12.49 42.30 -56.99
C ALA A 106 13.30 43.58 -56.98
N SER A 107 14.36 43.60 -57.79
CA SER A 107 14.80 44.85 -58.42
C SER A 107 13.51 45.54 -58.86
N VAL A 108 13.10 46.58 -58.13
CA VAL A 108 12.01 47.44 -58.56
C VAL A 108 12.38 47.79 -60.00
N PRO A 109 11.59 47.40 -61.01
CA PRO A 109 11.90 47.79 -62.36
C PRO A 109 11.93 49.31 -62.30
N ASN A 110 13.08 49.90 -62.56
CA ASN A 110 13.19 51.34 -62.73
C ASN A 110 12.33 51.68 -63.95
N HIS A 111 11.03 51.87 -63.72
CA HIS A 111 10.07 52.33 -64.71
C HIS A 111 10.34 53.80 -64.93
N HIS A 112 11.42 54.09 -65.66
CA HIS A 112 11.63 55.41 -66.22
C HIS A 112 10.54 55.63 -67.26
N PHE A 113 9.57 56.46 -66.91
CA PHE A 113 8.54 56.89 -67.84
C PHE A 113 9.18 57.86 -68.85
N ASP A 114 9.34 57.40 -70.09
CA ASP A 114 9.97 58.16 -71.17
C ASP A 114 8.94 59.10 -71.81
N THR A 115 8.90 60.32 -71.27
CA THR A 115 8.04 61.43 -71.67
C THR A 115 8.15 61.73 -73.18
N TYR A 116 9.35 61.65 -73.76
CA TYR A 116 9.59 62.00 -75.16
C TYR A 116 9.04 60.95 -76.12
N LYS A 117 9.29 59.66 -75.86
CA LYS A 117 8.75 58.57 -76.68
C LYS A 117 7.23 58.49 -76.63
N PHE A 118 6.63 58.85 -75.49
CA PHE A 118 5.18 58.88 -75.34
C PHE A 118 4.56 59.96 -76.24
N VAL A 119 5.09 61.18 -76.23
CA VAL A 119 4.62 62.29 -77.08
C VAL A 119 4.85 61.97 -78.56
N GLN A 120 6.03 61.46 -78.93
CA GLN A 120 6.34 61.10 -80.32
C GLN A 120 5.38 60.03 -80.87
N LYS A 121 4.95 59.09 -80.03
CA LYS A 121 3.97 58.07 -80.42
C LYS A 121 2.58 58.68 -80.67
N LEU A 122 2.14 59.58 -79.79
CA LEU A 122 0.87 60.30 -79.97
C LEU A 122 0.87 61.18 -81.22
N GLU A 123 1.98 61.86 -81.52
CA GLU A 123 2.14 62.64 -82.74
C GLU A 123 2.02 61.75 -84.01
N ASN A 124 2.62 60.55 -83.99
CA ASN A 124 2.51 59.58 -85.09
C ASN A 124 1.09 59.02 -85.27
N ASP A 125 0.31 58.95 -84.19
CA ASP A 125 -1.07 58.48 -84.20
C ASP A 125 -2.08 59.59 -84.59
N GLY A 126 -1.59 60.78 -84.97
CA GLY A 126 -2.38 61.87 -85.55
C GLY A 126 -2.80 62.97 -84.59
N PHE A 127 -2.26 63.00 -83.36
CA PHE A 127 -2.51 64.08 -82.39
C PHE A 127 -1.60 65.28 -82.65
N THR A 128 -2.09 66.49 -82.37
CA THR A 128 -1.22 67.66 -82.37
C THR A 128 -0.30 67.61 -81.14
N ARG A 129 0.89 68.21 -81.26
CA ARG A 129 1.88 68.21 -80.18
C ARG A 129 1.32 68.72 -78.86
N GLU A 130 0.53 69.78 -78.91
CA GLU A 130 -0.13 70.39 -77.74
C GLU A 130 -1.11 69.43 -77.05
N GLN A 131 -1.85 68.64 -77.83
CA GLN A 131 -2.77 67.62 -77.30
C GLN A 131 -2.01 66.43 -76.69
N ALA A 132 -0.92 66.01 -77.32
CA ALA A 132 -0.06 64.95 -76.81
C ALA A 132 0.62 65.34 -75.48
N GLU A 133 1.07 66.58 -75.36
CA GLU A 133 1.64 67.15 -74.13
C GLU A 133 0.59 67.24 -73.00
N ALA A 134 -0.65 67.66 -73.30
CA ALA A 134 -1.72 67.71 -72.28
C ALA A 134 -2.13 66.32 -71.74
N ILE A 135 -2.18 65.30 -72.60
CA ILE A 135 -2.48 63.92 -72.20
C ILE A 135 -1.33 63.33 -71.36
N LEU A 136 -0.10 63.61 -71.76
CA LEU A 136 1.11 63.24 -71.03
C LEU A 136 1.10 63.82 -69.61
N ASP A 137 0.77 65.10 -69.44
CA ASP A 137 0.73 65.75 -68.13
C ASP A 137 -0.29 65.10 -67.20
N SER A 138 -1.50 64.82 -67.71
CA SER A 138 -2.56 64.16 -66.95
C SER A 138 -2.16 62.73 -66.54
N LEU A 139 -1.50 62.00 -67.43
CA LEU A 139 -1.02 60.64 -67.15
C LEU A 139 0.15 60.64 -66.15
N SER A 140 1.05 61.62 -66.26
CA SER A 140 2.15 61.81 -65.31
C SER A 140 1.63 62.05 -63.90
N GLU A 141 0.58 62.86 -63.74
CA GLU A 141 -0.05 63.11 -62.44
C GLU A 141 -0.61 61.83 -61.79
N VAL A 142 -1.39 61.03 -62.54
CA VAL A 142 -1.95 59.76 -62.05
C VAL A 142 -0.86 58.73 -61.72
N ILE A 143 0.19 58.64 -62.55
CA ILE A 143 1.32 57.73 -62.30
C ILE A 143 2.07 58.17 -61.03
N ASN A 144 2.33 59.46 -60.86
CA ASN A 144 3.01 59.99 -59.67
C ASN A 144 2.20 59.76 -58.39
N GLU A 145 0.88 59.98 -58.45
CA GLU A 145 -0.02 59.67 -57.33
C GLU A 145 -0.03 58.17 -57.00
N SER A 146 -0.12 57.31 -58.02
CA SER A 146 -0.08 55.85 -57.85
C SER A 146 1.24 55.38 -57.25
N MET A 147 2.38 55.89 -57.73
CA MET A 147 3.71 55.57 -57.20
C MET A 147 3.90 56.07 -55.78
N ALA A 148 3.39 57.27 -55.44
CA ALA A 148 3.41 57.78 -54.08
C ALA A 148 2.57 56.90 -53.13
N ASN A 149 1.38 56.47 -53.57
CA ASN A 149 0.51 55.58 -52.79
C ASN A 149 1.08 54.16 -52.63
N LEU A 150 1.75 53.62 -53.65
CA LEU A 150 2.48 52.35 -53.58
C LEU A 150 3.62 52.47 -52.57
N THR A 151 4.49 53.48 -52.74
CA THR A 151 5.67 53.68 -51.88
C THR A 151 5.27 53.93 -50.43
N LYS A 152 4.15 54.61 -50.17
CA LYS A 152 3.62 54.86 -48.82
C LYS A 152 3.25 53.58 -48.07
N ASN A 153 2.80 52.55 -48.77
CA ASN A 153 2.43 51.25 -48.17
C ASN A 153 3.59 50.24 -48.19
N MET A 154 4.71 50.57 -48.84
CA MET A 154 5.90 49.74 -48.86
C MET A 154 6.74 49.96 -47.59
N VAL A 155 7.25 48.86 -47.05
CA VAL A 155 8.22 48.88 -45.96
C VAL A 155 9.63 48.88 -46.54
N THR A 156 10.49 49.76 -46.03
CA THR A 156 11.91 49.78 -46.40
C THR A 156 12.60 48.54 -45.86
N LYS A 157 13.61 48.02 -46.57
CA LYS A 157 14.39 46.86 -46.11
C LYS A 157 14.98 47.08 -44.70
N ALA A 158 15.40 48.30 -44.38
CA ALA A 158 15.91 48.66 -43.07
C ALA A 158 14.86 48.52 -41.94
N GLU A 159 13.62 48.98 -42.16
CA GLU A 159 12.57 48.85 -41.14
C GLU A 159 12.08 47.39 -41.01
N GLN A 160 12.09 46.64 -42.12
CA GLN A 160 11.83 45.19 -42.09
C GLN A 160 12.89 44.46 -41.25
N GLU A 161 14.18 44.71 -41.52
CA GLU A 161 15.29 44.07 -40.79
C GLU A 161 15.27 44.41 -39.30
N LYS A 162 14.99 45.66 -38.96
CA LYS A 162 14.80 46.11 -37.58
C LYS A 162 13.64 45.37 -36.90
N THR A 163 12.49 45.28 -37.56
CA THR A 163 11.31 44.56 -37.02
C THR A 163 11.63 43.07 -36.80
N VAL A 164 12.31 42.44 -37.76
CA VAL A 164 12.78 41.05 -37.63
C VAL A 164 13.77 40.90 -36.48
N TYR A 165 14.67 41.86 -36.27
CA TYR A 165 15.62 41.84 -35.17
C TYR A 165 14.91 41.93 -33.82
N THR A 166 13.95 42.84 -33.67
CA THR A 166 13.12 42.95 -32.45
C THR A 166 12.43 41.63 -32.13
N TYR A 167 11.75 41.01 -33.11
CA TYR A 167 11.12 39.70 -32.90
C TYR A 167 12.10 38.60 -32.49
N LYS A 168 13.33 38.61 -33.01
CA LYS A 168 14.36 37.64 -32.62
C LYS A 168 14.80 37.83 -31.17
N VAL A 169 14.95 39.07 -30.73
CA VAL A 169 15.31 39.39 -29.33
C VAL A 169 14.16 39.00 -28.39
N ASP A 170 12.93 39.38 -28.73
CA ASP A 170 11.75 39.03 -27.92
C ASP A 170 11.56 37.51 -27.82
N PHE A 171 11.79 36.79 -28.92
CA PHE A 171 11.73 35.32 -28.92
C PHE A 171 12.83 34.70 -28.05
N ALA A 172 14.04 35.25 -28.08
CA ALA A 172 15.14 34.79 -27.24
C ALA A 172 14.84 35.05 -25.75
N GLN A 173 14.28 36.22 -25.43
CA GLN A 173 13.86 36.56 -24.08
C GLN A 173 12.74 35.64 -23.59
N LEU A 174 11.66 35.49 -24.35
CA LEU A 174 10.54 34.61 -24.01
C LEU A 174 11.02 33.17 -23.78
N LYS A 175 11.91 32.68 -24.64
CA LYS A 175 12.51 31.34 -24.47
C LYS A 175 13.28 31.24 -23.15
N SER A 176 14.06 32.26 -22.80
CA SER A 176 14.81 32.28 -21.54
C SER A 176 13.87 32.31 -20.33
N GLU A 177 12.81 33.11 -20.38
CA GLU A 177 11.81 33.20 -19.31
C GLU A 177 11.08 31.88 -19.12
N ILE A 178 10.62 31.23 -20.20
CA ILE A 178 9.99 29.90 -20.13
C ILE A 178 10.95 28.86 -19.54
N GLN A 179 12.23 28.89 -19.94
CA GLN A 179 13.24 27.98 -19.40
C GLN A 179 13.51 28.22 -17.91
N LEU A 180 13.49 29.48 -17.47
CA LEU A 180 13.67 29.84 -16.07
C LEU A 180 12.47 29.40 -15.23
N LEU A 181 11.25 29.68 -15.68
CA LEU A 181 10.01 29.27 -15.04
C LEU A 181 9.94 27.73 -14.92
N GLY A 182 10.20 27.02 -16.01
CA GLY A 182 10.21 25.55 -15.99
C GLY A 182 11.24 24.96 -15.01
N LYS A 183 12.40 25.59 -14.85
CA LYS A 183 13.40 25.19 -13.83
C LYS A 183 12.93 25.53 -12.41
N ASN A 184 12.31 26.68 -12.21
CA ASN A 184 11.77 27.09 -10.92
C ASN A 184 10.66 26.14 -10.46
N ASP A 185 9.67 25.89 -11.32
CA ASP A 185 8.56 24.96 -11.06
C ASP A 185 9.07 23.55 -10.77
N PHE A 186 10.03 23.06 -11.56
CA PHE A 186 10.65 21.76 -11.30
C PHE A 186 11.34 21.71 -9.94
N THR A 187 12.04 22.77 -9.55
CA THR A 187 12.73 22.84 -8.26
C THR A 187 11.72 22.84 -7.11
N VAL A 188 10.67 23.66 -7.20
CA VAL A 188 9.59 23.72 -6.19
C VAL A 188 8.89 22.37 -6.05
N MET A 189 8.50 21.76 -7.19
CA MET A 189 7.86 20.45 -7.19
C MET A 189 8.78 19.37 -6.59
N LYS A 190 10.08 19.42 -6.90
CA LYS A 190 11.06 18.49 -6.33
C LYS A 190 11.19 18.67 -4.81
N THR A 191 11.27 19.90 -4.32
CA THR A 191 11.37 20.16 -2.88
C THR A 191 10.12 19.70 -2.13
N GLU A 192 8.92 19.90 -2.70
CA GLU A 192 7.68 19.40 -2.11
C GLU A 192 7.61 17.87 -2.12
N HIS A 193 8.06 17.24 -3.21
CA HIS A 193 8.15 15.79 -3.28
C HIS A 193 9.10 15.23 -2.21
N ASP A 194 10.29 15.80 -2.06
CA ASP A 194 11.27 15.38 -1.06
C ASP A 194 10.74 15.61 0.38
N ARG A 195 10.01 16.70 0.61
CA ARG A 195 9.31 16.97 1.88
C ARG A 195 8.26 15.91 2.19
N LEU A 196 7.38 15.60 1.23
CA LEU A 196 6.34 14.58 1.40
C LEU A 196 6.95 13.19 1.62
N GLN A 197 8.04 12.84 0.94
CA GLN A 197 8.76 11.59 1.18
C GLN A 197 9.31 11.52 2.61
N ALA A 198 9.89 12.61 3.12
CA ALA A 198 10.37 12.66 4.49
C ALA A 198 9.23 12.52 5.52
N GLU A 199 8.07 13.13 5.26
CA GLU A 199 6.88 12.98 6.11
C GLU A 199 6.34 11.55 6.11
N ILE A 200 6.31 10.88 4.95
CA ILE A 200 5.92 9.47 4.85
C ILE A 200 6.84 8.60 5.69
N GLU A 201 8.17 8.77 5.60
CA GLU A 201 9.09 7.95 6.38
C GLU A 201 8.96 8.22 7.88
N LYS A 202 8.75 9.48 8.27
CA LYS A 202 8.47 9.85 9.67
C LYS A 202 7.19 9.19 10.20
N LEU A 203 6.12 9.16 9.41
CA LEU A 203 4.86 8.48 9.79
C LEU A 203 5.05 6.97 9.88
N ARG A 204 5.79 6.37 8.95
CA ARG A 204 6.11 4.93 8.99
C ARG A 204 6.89 4.56 10.25
N GLN A 205 7.86 5.38 10.63
CA GLN A 205 8.63 5.16 11.85
C GLN A 205 7.75 5.27 13.10
N LYS A 206 6.93 6.31 13.21
CA LYS A 206 5.95 6.45 14.33
C LYS A 206 5.02 5.26 14.42
N LEU A 207 4.49 4.78 13.29
CA LEU A 207 3.59 3.63 13.27
C LEU A 207 4.29 2.37 13.79
N ARG A 208 5.55 2.13 13.40
CA ARG A 208 6.34 0.99 13.92
C ARG A 208 6.55 1.08 15.42
N GLU A 209 6.84 2.27 15.92
CA GLU A 209 7.02 2.53 17.35
C GLU A 209 5.74 2.27 18.14
N GLU A 210 4.58 2.76 17.67
CA GLU A 210 3.29 2.52 18.30
C GLU A 210 2.88 1.03 18.23
N ILE A 211 3.14 0.33 17.12
CA ILE A 211 2.91 -1.12 17.01
C ILE A 211 3.77 -1.86 18.05
N THR A 212 5.05 -1.52 18.14
CA THR A 212 5.97 -2.19 19.08
C THR A 212 5.57 -1.91 20.53
N ARG A 213 5.15 -0.67 20.84
CA ARG A 213 4.67 -0.27 22.16
C ARG A 213 3.38 -1.00 22.53
N THR A 214 2.39 -1.00 21.65
CA THR A 214 1.11 -1.71 21.88
C THR A 214 1.31 -3.21 22.01
N GLN A 215 2.18 -3.82 21.20
CA GLN A 215 2.54 -5.23 21.33
C GLN A 215 3.20 -5.55 22.68
N ALA A 216 4.11 -4.70 23.15
CA ALA A 216 4.73 -4.86 24.46
C ALA A 216 3.70 -4.73 25.60
N GLY A 217 2.76 -3.78 25.47
CA GLY A 217 1.63 -3.61 26.40
C GLY A 217 0.77 -4.87 26.49
N VAL A 218 0.29 -5.39 25.35
CA VAL A 218 -0.52 -6.62 25.31
C VAL A 218 0.22 -7.81 25.90
N ARG A 219 1.53 -7.95 25.64
CA ARG A 219 2.34 -9.03 26.23
C ARG A 219 2.43 -8.90 27.75
N LEU A 220 2.61 -7.68 28.27
CA LEU A 220 2.61 -7.44 29.72
C LEU A 220 1.25 -7.78 30.33
N ASP A 221 0.16 -7.31 29.73
CA ASP A 221 -1.21 -7.56 30.19
C ASP A 221 -1.50 -9.06 30.29
N LEU A 222 -1.14 -9.83 29.25
CA LEU A 222 -1.29 -11.28 29.26
C LEU A 222 -0.43 -11.96 30.34
N ASN A 223 0.78 -11.48 30.58
CA ASN A 223 1.65 -12.04 31.62
C ASN A 223 1.11 -11.75 33.03
N LEU A 224 0.61 -10.54 33.27
CA LEU A 224 0.00 -10.18 34.54
C LEU A 224 -1.29 -10.97 34.77
N GLU A 225 -2.10 -11.13 33.73
CA GLU A 225 -3.34 -11.90 33.80
C GLU A 225 -3.08 -13.41 34.00
N LYS A 226 -2.05 -13.97 33.35
CA LYS A 226 -1.60 -15.35 33.61
C LYS A 226 -1.11 -15.52 35.05
N GLY A 227 -0.44 -14.50 35.60
CA GLY A 227 -0.06 -14.44 37.01
C GLY A 227 -1.29 -14.47 37.93
N ARG A 228 -2.25 -13.58 37.69
CA ARG A 228 -3.51 -13.49 38.46
C ARG A 228 -4.29 -14.81 38.45
N ILE A 229 -4.46 -15.44 37.29
CA ILE A 229 -5.14 -16.72 37.17
C ILE A 229 -4.43 -17.81 37.98
N ARG A 230 -3.09 -17.83 37.97
CA ARG A 230 -2.31 -18.79 38.76
C ARG A 230 -2.48 -18.56 40.25
N ASP A 231 -2.45 -17.31 40.70
CA ASP A 231 -2.64 -16.96 42.11
C ASP A 231 -4.04 -17.35 42.58
N GLU A 232 -5.07 -17.07 41.78
CA GLU A 232 -6.46 -17.47 42.05
C GLU A 232 -6.63 -18.99 42.07
N ALA A 233 -6.02 -19.71 41.12
CA ALA A 233 -6.03 -21.16 41.11
C ALA A 233 -5.35 -21.76 42.35
N SER A 234 -4.20 -21.20 42.77
CA SER A 234 -3.51 -21.65 43.98
C SER A 234 -4.32 -21.39 45.26
N ALA A 235 -5.03 -20.26 45.32
CA ALA A 235 -5.92 -19.93 46.43
C ALA A 235 -7.13 -20.88 46.50
N GLN A 236 -7.69 -21.26 45.34
CA GLN A 236 -8.74 -22.27 45.27
C GLN A 236 -8.22 -23.65 45.70
N GLU A 237 -7.03 -24.06 45.26
CA GLU A 237 -6.41 -25.33 45.68
C GLU A 237 -6.20 -25.38 47.20
N LEU A 238 -5.78 -24.27 47.82
CA LEU A 238 -5.63 -24.19 49.28
C LEU A 238 -6.98 -24.34 50.00
N LYS A 239 -8.03 -23.67 49.52
CA LYS A 239 -9.38 -23.79 50.10
C LYS A 239 -9.92 -25.21 49.98
N ILE A 240 -9.69 -25.87 48.84
CA ILE A 240 -10.07 -27.26 48.64
C ILE A 240 -9.33 -28.16 49.64
N ARG A 241 -8.01 -28.00 49.78
CA ARG A 241 -7.23 -28.76 50.77
C ARG A 241 -7.72 -28.53 52.20
N GLU A 242 -8.03 -27.29 52.57
CA GLU A 242 -8.58 -26.99 53.89
C GLU A 242 -9.91 -27.71 54.11
N THR A 243 -10.84 -27.67 53.14
CA THR A 243 -12.10 -28.40 53.25
C THR A 243 -11.93 -29.91 53.29
N ASP A 244 -10.96 -30.46 52.55
CA ASP A 244 -10.66 -31.89 52.52
C ASP A 244 -10.15 -32.35 53.89
N THR A 245 -9.21 -31.61 54.49
CA THR A 245 -8.73 -31.91 55.86
C THR A 245 -9.83 -31.80 56.91
N ARG A 246 -10.78 -30.86 56.76
CA ARG A 246 -11.94 -30.78 57.66
C ARG A 246 -12.84 -32.01 57.53
N ILE A 247 -13.12 -32.46 56.30
CA ILE A 247 -13.92 -33.67 56.05
C ILE A 247 -13.23 -34.89 56.66
N GLU A 248 -11.92 -35.06 56.45
CA GLU A 248 -11.16 -36.15 57.06
C GLU A 248 -11.24 -36.12 58.60
N SER A 249 -11.17 -34.92 59.20
CA SER A 249 -11.31 -34.76 60.65
C SER A 249 -12.72 -35.11 61.15
N GLU A 250 -13.77 -34.74 60.40
CA GLU A 250 -15.15 -35.09 60.72
C GLU A 250 -15.40 -36.60 60.60
N ILE A 251 -14.85 -37.25 59.56
CA ILE A 251 -14.92 -38.72 59.38
C ILE A 251 -14.21 -39.43 60.53
N ALA A 252 -13.01 -38.98 60.93
CA ALA A 252 -12.31 -39.53 62.07
C ALA A 252 -13.14 -39.35 63.37
N GLY A 253 -13.74 -38.18 63.56
CA GLY A 253 -14.67 -37.90 64.65
C GLY A 253 -15.84 -38.88 64.68
N LEU A 254 -16.56 -39.03 63.56
CA LEU A 254 -17.68 -39.97 63.45
C LEU A 254 -17.26 -41.41 63.70
N ARG A 255 -16.07 -41.82 63.25
CA ARG A 255 -15.52 -43.16 63.51
C ARG A 255 -15.30 -43.40 65.00
N THR A 256 -14.70 -42.44 65.72
CA THR A 256 -14.50 -42.55 67.17
C THR A 256 -15.82 -42.60 67.94
N GLN A 257 -16.81 -41.80 67.54
CA GLN A 257 -18.15 -41.84 68.13
C GLN A 257 -18.81 -43.22 67.90
N MET A 258 -18.64 -43.81 66.71
CA MET A 258 -19.16 -45.13 66.43
C MET A 258 -18.46 -46.23 67.25
N GLU A 259 -17.15 -46.15 67.45
CA GLU A 259 -16.41 -47.07 68.33
C GLU A 259 -16.86 -46.93 69.80
N ALA A 260 -17.11 -45.71 70.27
CA ALA A 260 -17.68 -45.46 71.60
C ALA A 260 -19.09 -46.05 71.75
N ILE A 261 -19.96 -45.89 70.75
CA ILE A 261 -21.31 -46.49 70.75
C ILE A 261 -21.23 -48.01 70.82
N LYS A 262 -20.33 -48.65 70.05
CA LYS A 262 -20.11 -50.11 70.14
C LYS A 262 -19.73 -50.53 71.55
N PHE A 263 -18.85 -49.79 72.22
CA PHE A 263 -18.43 -50.09 73.59
C PHE A 263 -19.57 -49.90 74.60
N GLN A 264 -20.39 -48.86 74.46
CA GLN A 264 -21.59 -48.66 75.28
C GLN A 264 -22.57 -49.84 75.12
N ILE A 265 -22.82 -50.29 73.89
CA ILE A 265 -23.68 -51.46 73.63
C ILE A 265 -23.11 -52.70 74.33
N LEU A 266 -21.80 -52.95 74.25
CA LEU A 266 -21.16 -54.07 74.96
C LEU A 266 -21.35 -53.97 76.48
N GLN A 267 -21.18 -52.78 77.06
CA GLN A 267 -21.42 -52.56 78.49
C GLN A 267 -22.88 -52.83 78.89
N TYR A 268 -23.85 -52.35 78.10
CA TYR A 268 -25.27 -52.64 78.35
C TYR A 268 -25.56 -54.15 78.29
N MET A 269 -24.98 -54.86 77.33
CA MET A 269 -25.14 -56.33 77.22
C MET A 269 -24.55 -57.07 78.43
N ILE A 270 -23.38 -56.66 78.90
CA ILE A 270 -22.77 -57.24 80.12
C ILE A 270 -23.67 -56.95 81.34
N GLY A 271 -24.19 -55.72 81.45
CA GLY A 271 -25.09 -55.32 82.52
C GLY A 271 -26.40 -56.11 82.54
N THR A 272 -27.05 -56.31 81.39
CA THR A 272 -28.31 -57.06 81.29
C THR A 272 -28.12 -58.55 81.55
N ILE A 273 -27.05 -59.18 81.03
CA ILE A 273 -26.74 -60.59 81.30
C ILE A 273 -26.45 -60.80 82.80
N THR A 274 -25.65 -59.92 83.41
CA THR A 274 -25.33 -59.99 84.83
C THR A 274 -26.59 -59.77 85.70
N GLY A 275 -27.43 -58.79 85.34
CA GLY A 275 -28.68 -58.52 86.03
C GLY A 275 -29.67 -59.68 85.93
N ALA A 276 -29.87 -60.25 84.73
CA ALA A 276 -30.70 -61.43 84.53
C ALA A 276 -30.17 -62.64 85.31
N GLY A 277 -28.85 -62.88 85.28
CA GLY A 277 -28.21 -63.94 86.05
C GLY A 277 -28.42 -63.79 87.56
N ALA A 278 -28.29 -62.56 88.10
CA ALA A 278 -28.54 -62.27 89.51
C ALA A 278 -30.01 -62.52 89.91
N LEU A 279 -30.97 -62.14 89.05
CA LEU A 279 -32.38 -62.41 89.28
C LEU A 279 -32.70 -63.91 89.26
N ILE A 280 -32.13 -64.67 88.33
CA ILE A 280 -32.26 -66.13 88.28
C ILE A 280 -31.73 -66.76 89.57
N LEU A 281 -30.54 -66.35 90.01
CA LEU A 281 -29.96 -66.84 91.27
C LEU A 281 -30.82 -66.47 92.49
N ALA A 282 -31.40 -65.27 92.53
CA ALA A 282 -32.31 -64.84 93.58
C ALA A 282 -33.61 -65.67 93.60
N TYR A 283 -34.19 -65.95 92.43
CA TYR A 283 -35.38 -66.79 92.29
C TYR A 283 -35.12 -68.23 92.75
N LEU A 284 -34.01 -68.83 92.31
CA LEU A 284 -33.60 -70.17 92.75
C LEU A 284 -33.40 -70.25 94.27
N ARG A 285 -32.95 -69.17 94.91
CA ARG A 285 -32.82 -69.09 96.38
C ARG A 285 -34.16 -68.96 97.10
N MET A 286 -35.16 -68.31 96.51
CA MET A 286 -36.50 -68.18 97.12
C MET A 286 -37.30 -69.50 97.07
N PHE A 287 -37.05 -70.33 96.04
CA PHE A 287 -37.73 -71.61 95.84
C PHE A 287 -37.10 -72.81 96.56
N ARG A 288 -35.98 -72.60 97.26
CA ARG A 288 -35.26 -73.62 98.05
C ARG A 288 -35.35 -73.28 99.53
#